data_AF-A0AAV9HAM9-F1
#
_entry.id   AF-A0AAV9HAM9-F1
#
_cell.length_a   1.000
_cell.length_b   1.000
_cell.length_c   1.000
_cell.angle_alpha   90.00
_cell.angle_beta   90.00
_cell.angle_gamma   90.00
#
_symmetry.space_group_name_H-M   'P 1'
#
loop_
_entity.id
_entity.type
_entity.pdbx_description
1 polymer ?
#
loop_
_entity_poly.entity_id
_entity_poly.type
_entity_poly.pdbx_seq_one_letter_code
_entity_poly.pdbx_strand_id
1 'polypeptide(L)'
;MTDSLQPIHPSISPSILTSSIESLIPALELLSRFHHRNKNQHRLSKWWSQADMLRRHTRKMVELIEDVLPEAEKLEKIRKANSTKLNKKPKKDPKKEENESVTQRALYMRWQLGPRAFLAFTQLTADRQFAHLGLMLLGVLAQIDKALEPYSPSPPADQLAQDHLPMARLKDTLIAEGIPPATHHPMDTDQGIAVSRDSLPLRSVEQ
;
A
#
# COMPACT_ATOMS: atom_id res chain seq x y z
N MET A 1 -15.43 -20.10 33.77
CA MET A 1 -14.01 -19.69 33.79
C MET A 1 -13.63 -19.31 32.37
N THR A 2 -13.89 -18.07 31.97
CA THR A 2 -13.62 -17.55 30.62
C THR A 2 -12.32 -16.78 30.69
N ASP A 3 -11.24 -17.46 30.30
CA ASP A 3 -9.91 -16.86 30.18
C ASP A 3 -9.96 -15.80 29.07
N SER A 4 -9.95 -14.54 29.48
CA SER A 4 -9.97 -13.40 28.58
C SER A 4 -8.56 -13.24 28.02
N LEU A 5 -8.31 -13.83 26.85
CA LEU A 5 -7.14 -13.55 26.02
C LEU A 5 -7.10 -12.05 25.72
N GLN A 6 -6.36 -11.31 26.54
CA GLN A 6 -5.98 -9.95 26.21
C GLN A 6 -5.17 -10.01 24.90
N PRO A 7 -5.46 -9.16 23.90
CA PRO A 7 -4.60 -9.07 22.74
C PRO A 7 -3.22 -8.66 23.25
N ILE A 8 -2.23 -9.51 22.96
CA ILE A 8 -0.82 -9.24 23.20
C ILE A 8 -0.49 -8.03 22.34
N HIS A 9 -0.58 -6.83 22.91
CA HIS A 9 -0.04 -5.64 22.27
C HIS A 9 1.48 -5.78 22.37
N PRO A 10 2.20 -6.02 21.27
CA PRO A 10 3.65 -6.00 21.32
C PRO A 10 4.05 -4.61 21.81
N SER A 11 4.69 -4.53 22.98
CA SER A 11 5.32 -3.29 23.42
C SER A 11 6.34 -2.91 22.36
N ILE A 12 6.01 -1.94 21.51
CA ILE A 12 6.89 -1.42 20.48
C ILE A 12 8.20 -0.98 21.16
N SER A 13 9.27 -1.74 20.95
CA SER A 13 10.58 -1.42 21.49
C SER A 13 11.30 -0.45 20.55
N PRO A 14 12.19 0.42 21.07
CA PRO A 14 12.94 1.34 20.22
C PRO A 14 13.80 0.59 19.20
N SER A 15 14.33 -0.59 19.53
CA SER A 15 15.09 -1.43 18.59
C SER A 15 14.27 -1.87 17.37
N ILE A 16 12.99 -2.21 17.56
CA ILE A 16 12.08 -2.58 16.47
C ILE A 16 11.82 -1.36 15.58
N LEU A 17 11.56 -0.21 16.18
CA LEU A 17 11.34 1.06 15.46
C LEU A 17 12.54 1.43 14.59
N THR A 18 13.75 1.39 15.14
CA THR A 18 14.98 1.66 14.40
C THR A 18 15.17 0.68 13.24
N SER A 19 15.02 -0.63 13.48
CA SER A 19 15.17 -1.64 12.43
C SER A 19 14.13 -1.46 11.31
N SER A 20 12.89 -1.11 11.65
CA SER A 20 11.87 -0.79 10.65
C SER A 20 12.24 0.45 9.83
N ILE A 21 12.72 1.54 10.45
CA ILE A 21 13.18 2.73 9.73
C ILE A 21 14.32 2.38 8.76
N GLU A 22 15.33 1.65 9.22
CA GLU A 22 16.47 1.22 8.42
C GLU A 22 16.04 0.42 7.17
N SER A 23 14.95 -0.33 7.27
CA SER A 23 14.36 -1.05 6.15
C SER A 23 13.45 -0.17 5.26
N LEU A 24 12.64 0.72 5.84
CA LEU A 24 11.64 1.52 5.12
C LEU A 24 12.25 2.69 4.35
N ILE A 25 13.32 3.33 4.85
CA ILE A 25 13.96 4.46 4.18
C ILE A 25 14.49 4.09 2.78
N PRO A 26 15.28 3.01 2.61
CA PRO A 26 15.74 2.60 1.28
C PRO A 26 14.57 2.27 0.33
N ALA A 27 13.52 1.64 0.86
CA ALA A 27 12.32 1.32 0.10
C ALA A 27 11.60 2.60 -0.39
N LEU A 28 11.47 3.60 0.48
CA LEU A 28 10.87 4.89 0.15
C LEU A 28 11.69 5.68 -0.87
N GLU A 29 13.02 5.66 -0.76
CA GLU A 29 13.90 6.32 -1.72
C GLU A 29 13.75 5.67 -3.10
N LEU A 30 13.74 4.35 -3.15
CA LEU A 30 13.53 3.59 -4.38
C LEU A 30 12.17 3.92 -5.03
N LEU A 31 11.10 3.95 -4.23
CA LEU A 31 9.77 4.36 -4.70
C LEU A 31 9.72 5.82 -5.17
N SER A 32 10.47 6.71 -4.53
CA SER A 32 10.50 8.14 -4.88
C SER A 32 11.22 8.37 -6.21
N ARG A 33 12.38 7.71 -6.41
CA ARG A 33 13.09 7.73 -7.70
C ARG A 33 12.28 7.09 -8.81
N PHE A 34 11.68 5.93 -8.53
CA PHE A 34 10.76 5.26 -9.44
C PHE A 34 9.62 6.18 -9.85
N HIS A 35 8.99 6.85 -8.88
CA HIS A 35 7.88 7.76 -9.13
C HIS A 35 8.31 8.93 -10.04
N HIS A 36 9.45 9.55 -9.76
CA HIS A 36 9.95 10.65 -10.57
C HIS A 36 10.13 10.23 -12.04
N ARG A 37 10.74 9.06 -12.30
CA ARG A 37 11.02 8.59 -13.66
C ARG A 37 9.77 8.14 -14.43
N ASN A 38 8.83 7.49 -13.75
CA ASN A 38 7.75 6.75 -14.41
C ASN A 38 6.41 7.49 -14.44
N LYS A 39 6.29 8.65 -13.77
CA LYS A 39 5.03 9.40 -13.64
C LYS A 39 4.43 9.81 -14.97
N ASN A 40 5.24 10.32 -15.89
CA ASN A 40 4.71 10.88 -17.13
C ASN A 40 4.23 9.79 -18.09
N GLN A 41 4.83 8.59 -18.03
CA GLN A 41 4.51 7.47 -18.91
C GLN A 41 3.31 6.66 -18.40
N HIS A 42 3.13 6.58 -17.09
CA HIS A 42 2.24 5.58 -16.50
C HIS A 42 1.17 6.16 -15.58
N ARG A 43 0.97 7.48 -15.55
CA ARG A 43 0.01 8.14 -14.65
C ARG A 43 -1.41 7.56 -14.69
N LEU A 44 -1.85 7.07 -15.85
CA LEU A 44 -3.20 6.55 -16.08
C LEU A 44 -3.33 5.04 -15.82
N SER A 45 -2.23 4.34 -15.58
CA SER A 45 -2.24 2.89 -15.37
C SER A 45 -2.78 2.53 -13.99
N LYS A 46 -3.55 1.43 -13.89
CA LYS A 46 -4.11 0.97 -12.60
C LYS A 46 -3.03 0.66 -11.55
N TRP A 47 -1.92 0.06 -11.98
CA TRP A 47 -0.80 -0.26 -11.09
C TRP A 47 -0.08 0.99 -10.56
N TRP A 48 -0.11 2.10 -11.29
CA TRP A 48 0.52 3.36 -10.88
C TRP A 48 -0.13 3.93 -9.63
N SER A 49 -1.46 3.90 -9.57
CA SER A 49 -2.21 4.33 -8.39
C SER A 49 -1.79 3.53 -7.14
N GLN A 50 -1.63 2.21 -7.27
CA GLN A 50 -1.19 1.37 -6.15
C GLN A 50 0.26 1.65 -5.73
N ALA A 51 1.18 1.82 -6.68
CA ALA A 51 2.56 2.21 -6.40
C ALA A 51 2.66 3.57 -5.70
N ASP A 52 1.87 4.55 -6.13
CA ASP A 52 1.86 5.87 -5.52
C ASP A 52 1.17 5.88 -4.14
N MET A 53 0.13 5.06 -3.94
CA MET A 53 -0.43 4.83 -2.60
C MET A 53 0.62 4.21 -1.68
N LEU A 54 1.31 3.15 -2.12
CA LEU A 54 2.37 2.51 -1.35
C LEU A 54 3.44 3.52 -0.93
N ARG A 55 3.97 4.30 -1.87
CA ARG A 55 4.96 5.36 -1.59
C ARG A 55 4.46 6.38 -0.56
N ARG A 56 3.24 6.89 -0.72
CA ARG A 56 2.66 7.87 0.21
C ARG A 56 2.46 7.29 1.60
N HIS A 57 2.00 6.04 1.70
CA HIS A 57 1.79 5.39 3.00
C HIS A 57 3.10 4.99 3.67
N THR A 58 4.10 4.53 2.91
CA THR A 58 5.47 4.28 3.42
C THR A 58 6.08 5.56 3.99
N ARG A 59 5.96 6.70 3.29
CA ARG A 59 6.43 8.00 3.80
C ARG A 59 5.78 8.35 5.14
N LYS A 60 4.45 8.28 5.21
CA LYS A 60 3.70 8.55 6.44
C LYS A 60 4.07 7.59 7.58
N MET A 61 4.40 6.34 7.25
CA MET A 61 4.86 5.37 8.25
C MET A 61 6.23 5.75 8.81
N VAL A 62 7.17 6.15 7.95
CA VAL A 62 8.49 6.64 8.39
C VAL A 62 8.34 7.86 9.30
N GLU A 63 7.57 8.87 8.87
CA GLU A 63 7.29 10.08 9.67
C GLU A 63 6.73 9.71 11.06
N LEU A 64 5.72 8.82 11.12
CA LEU A 64 5.15 8.37 12.39
C LEU A 64 6.15 7.62 13.28
N ILE A 65 7.02 6.79 12.70
CA ILE A 65 8.02 6.08 13.51
C ILE A 65 9.08 7.05 14.03
N GLU A 66 9.53 8.02 13.21
CA GLU A 66 10.49 9.04 13.59
C GLU A 66 9.97 9.91 14.75
N ASP A 67 8.67 10.23 14.75
CA ASP A 67 8.02 10.98 15.83
C ASP A 67 7.98 10.17 17.16
N VAL A 68 7.73 8.86 17.08
CA VAL A 68 7.58 7.98 18.27
C VAL A 68 8.91 7.49 18.84
N LEU A 69 9.95 7.36 18.01
CA LEU A 69 11.27 6.86 18.39
C LEU A 69 11.91 7.59 19.59
N PRO A 70 12.01 8.93 19.63
CA PRO A 70 12.67 9.63 20.74
C PRO A 70 11.91 9.49 22.07
N GLU A 71 10.57 9.41 22.02
CA GLU A 71 9.72 9.14 23.17
C GLU A 71 10.01 7.73 23.73
N ALA A 72 10.06 6.73 22.85
CA ALA A 72 10.35 5.34 23.21
C ALA A 72 11.74 5.16 23.85
N GLU A 73 12.77 5.81 23.31
CA GLU A 73 14.13 5.77 23.88
C GLU A 73 14.22 6.38 25.28
N LYS A 74 13.59 7.55 25.50
CA LYS A 74 13.55 8.19 26.82
C LYS A 74 12.91 7.27 27.84
N LEU A 75 11.84 6.57 27.45
CA LEU A 75 11.14 5.63 28.32
C LEU A 75 11.99 4.42 28.69
N GLU A 76 12.69 3.83 27.74
CA GLU A 76 13.60 2.72 28.01
C GLU A 76 14.71 3.12 28.99
N LYS A 77 15.26 4.33 28.86
CA LYS A 77 16.25 4.87 29.82
C LYS A 77 15.65 5.02 31.23
N ILE A 78 14.43 5.55 31.34
CA ILE A 78 13.71 5.70 32.61
C ILE A 78 13.41 4.32 33.23
N ARG A 79 12.96 3.35 32.43
CA ARG A 79 12.70 1.97 32.88
C ARG A 79 13.95 1.32 33.45
N LYS A 80 15.09 1.46 32.76
CA LYS A 80 16.38 0.94 33.24
C LYS A 80 16.80 1.60 34.56
N ALA A 81 16.61 2.91 34.70
CA ALA A 81 16.94 3.65 35.92
C ALA A 81 16.01 3.31 37.10
N ASN A 82 14.73 3.01 36.83
CA ASN A 82 13.74 2.70 37.86
C ASN A 82 13.67 1.21 38.24
N SER A 83 14.40 0.33 37.56
CA SER A 83 14.47 -1.10 37.88
C SER A 83 14.90 -1.41 39.32
N THR A 84 15.48 -0.43 40.03
CA THR A 84 15.90 -0.52 41.44
C THR A 84 14.83 -0.13 42.47
N LYS A 85 13.65 0.38 42.08
CA LYS A 85 12.60 0.82 43.03
C LYS A 85 11.22 0.31 42.61
N LEU A 86 10.75 -0.74 43.29
CA LEU A 86 9.42 -1.32 43.10
C LEU A 86 8.30 -0.38 43.56
N ASN A 87 7.17 -0.51 42.85
CA ASN A 87 5.80 -0.06 43.15
C ASN A 87 5.42 1.41 42.90
N LYS A 88 4.86 1.66 41.71
CA LYS A 88 3.72 2.58 41.56
C LYS A 88 2.80 2.15 40.41
N LYS A 89 1.49 2.09 40.66
CA LYS A 89 0.44 1.74 39.67
C LYS A 89 0.46 2.72 38.48
N PRO A 90 0.30 2.25 37.23
CA PRO A 90 0.30 3.13 36.06
C PRO A 90 -1.03 3.90 35.94
N LYS A 91 -0.93 5.21 35.71
CA LYS A 91 -2.04 6.08 35.27
C LYS A 91 -2.16 5.92 33.75
N LYS A 92 -3.39 6.02 33.22
CA LYS A 92 -3.70 5.89 31.77
C LYS A 92 -2.77 6.79 30.94
N ASP A 93 -1.84 6.17 30.22
CA ASP A 93 -0.75 6.84 29.53
C ASP A 93 -1.21 7.39 28.16
N PRO A 94 -0.93 8.67 27.82
CA PRO A 94 -1.11 9.20 26.46
C PRO A 94 -0.33 8.40 25.40
N LYS A 95 0.66 7.61 25.83
CA LYS A 95 1.50 6.71 25.01
C LYS A 95 0.76 5.57 24.33
N LYS A 96 -0.47 5.25 24.77
CA LYS A 96 -1.27 4.25 24.07
C LYS A 96 -1.70 4.76 22.69
N GLU A 97 -1.91 6.07 22.55
CA GLU A 97 -2.49 6.68 21.35
C GLU A 97 -1.52 6.77 20.16
N GLU A 98 -0.25 7.08 20.42
CA GLU A 98 0.79 7.14 19.37
C GLU A 98 1.18 5.74 18.87
N ASN A 99 1.37 4.78 19.78
CA ASN A 99 1.62 3.39 19.42
C ASN A 99 0.44 2.78 18.66
N GLU A 100 -0.79 3.13 19.05
CA GLU A 100 -2.00 2.75 18.32
C GLU A 100 -1.97 3.30 16.89
N SER A 101 -1.53 4.54 16.68
CA SER A 101 -1.44 5.15 15.35
C SER A 101 -0.48 4.40 14.41
N VAL A 102 0.68 3.97 14.93
CA VAL A 102 1.66 3.14 14.20
C VAL A 102 1.07 1.78 13.84
N THR A 103 0.44 1.11 14.81
CA THR A 103 -0.22 -0.19 14.61
C THR A 103 -1.37 -0.09 13.61
N GLN A 104 -2.26 0.89 13.73
CA GLN A 104 -3.39 1.08 12.82
C GLN A 104 -2.92 1.33 11.38
N ARG A 105 -1.84 2.11 11.19
CA ARG A 105 -1.28 2.32 9.85
C ARG A 105 -0.66 1.04 9.29
N ALA A 106 0.08 0.28 10.10
CA ALA A 106 0.66 -0.99 9.68
C ALA A 106 -0.43 -1.98 9.27
N LEU A 107 -1.52 -2.08 10.04
CA LEU A 107 -2.69 -2.91 9.73
C LEU A 107 -3.31 -2.50 8.39
N TYR A 108 -3.57 -1.21 8.17
CA TYR A 108 -4.09 -0.74 6.88
C TYR A 108 -3.16 -1.09 5.71
N MET A 109 -1.85 -0.85 5.88
CA MET A 109 -0.87 -1.10 4.84
C MET A 109 -0.79 -2.59 4.49
N ARG A 110 -0.85 -3.48 5.49
CA ARG A 110 -0.73 -4.92 5.30
C ARG A 110 -2.02 -5.59 4.83
N TRP A 111 -3.17 -5.22 5.40
CA TRP A 111 -4.44 -5.91 5.14
C TRP A 111 -5.29 -5.30 4.03
N GLN A 112 -5.18 -3.99 3.78
CA GLN A 112 -5.99 -3.31 2.77
C GLN A 112 -5.17 -2.94 1.53
N LEU A 113 -4.01 -2.31 1.73
CA LEU A 113 -3.17 -1.85 0.63
C LEU A 113 -2.33 -2.98 0.03
N GLY A 114 -1.76 -3.85 0.89
CA GLY A 114 -0.88 -4.96 0.50
C GLY A 114 -1.47 -5.87 -0.59
N PRO A 115 -2.67 -6.46 -0.40
CA PRO A 115 -3.27 -7.36 -1.39
C PRO A 115 -3.55 -6.66 -2.73
N ARG A 116 -4.00 -5.40 -2.69
CA ARG A 116 -4.30 -4.61 -3.89
C ARG A 116 -3.03 -4.26 -4.67
N ALA A 117 -1.97 -3.88 -3.95
CA ALA A 117 -0.65 -3.62 -4.53
C ALA A 117 -0.06 -4.90 -5.11
N PHE A 118 -0.13 -6.03 -4.39
CA PHE A 118 0.34 -7.33 -4.85
C PHE A 118 -0.34 -7.75 -6.16
N LEU A 119 -1.66 -7.69 -6.23
CA LEU A 119 -2.41 -8.01 -7.46
C LEU A 119 -2.02 -7.10 -8.64
N ALA A 120 -1.92 -5.80 -8.39
CA ALA A 120 -1.55 -4.86 -9.46
C ALA A 120 -0.11 -5.06 -9.94
N PHE A 121 0.83 -5.35 -9.04
CA PHE A 121 2.24 -5.54 -9.38
C PHE A 121 2.51 -6.89 -10.02
N THR A 122 1.84 -7.96 -9.57
CA THR A 122 1.93 -9.27 -10.23
C THR A 122 1.34 -9.24 -11.64
N GLN A 123 0.25 -8.51 -11.86
CA GLN A 123 -0.27 -8.27 -13.21
C GLN A 123 0.73 -7.49 -14.07
N LEU A 124 1.39 -6.48 -13.51
CA LEU A 124 2.45 -5.74 -14.20
C LEU A 124 3.68 -6.63 -14.49
N THR A 125 4.01 -7.56 -13.60
CA THR A 125 5.08 -8.54 -13.81
C THR A 125 4.73 -9.52 -14.92
N ALA A 126 3.46 -9.95 -14.99
CA ALA A 126 2.97 -10.84 -16.05
C ALA A 126 2.94 -10.15 -17.42
N ASP A 127 2.85 -8.82 -17.46
CA ASP A 127 3.01 -8.03 -18.67
C ASP A 127 4.48 -8.00 -19.11
N ARG A 128 4.77 -8.57 -20.29
CA ARG A 128 6.13 -8.74 -20.81
C ARG A 128 6.87 -7.43 -21.03
N GLN A 129 6.16 -6.32 -21.25
CA GLN A 129 6.81 -5.04 -21.58
C GLN A 129 7.37 -4.32 -20.36
N PHE A 130 6.79 -4.56 -19.18
CA PHE A 130 7.11 -3.84 -17.95
C PHE A 130 7.42 -4.78 -16.77
N ALA A 131 7.70 -6.05 -17.06
CA ALA A 131 7.95 -7.08 -16.06
C ALA A 131 9.03 -6.70 -15.03
N HIS A 132 10.08 -6.02 -15.48
CA HIS A 132 11.17 -5.52 -14.63
C HIS A 132 10.69 -4.50 -13.59
N LEU A 133 9.77 -3.59 -13.96
CA LEU A 133 9.15 -2.66 -13.00
C LEU A 133 8.28 -3.41 -12.00
N GLY A 134 7.49 -4.38 -12.48
CA GLY A 134 6.66 -5.24 -11.63
C GLY A 134 7.49 -6.00 -10.58
N LEU A 135 8.58 -6.65 -11.00
CA LEU A 135 9.48 -7.39 -10.09
C LEU A 135 10.12 -6.47 -9.05
N MET A 136 10.56 -5.28 -9.45
CA MET A 136 11.11 -4.28 -8.55
C MET A 136 10.08 -3.83 -7.50
N LEU A 137 8.85 -3.55 -7.91
CA LEU A 137 7.76 -3.18 -7.01
C LEU A 137 7.36 -4.31 -6.06
N LEU A 138 7.38 -5.57 -6.52
CA LEU A 138 7.13 -6.74 -5.67
C LEU A 138 8.23 -6.90 -4.61
N GLY A 139 9.50 -6.70 -4.97
CA GLY A 139 10.61 -6.72 -4.02
C GLY A 139 10.46 -5.64 -2.95
N VAL A 140 10.10 -4.42 -3.36
CA VAL A 140 9.84 -3.31 -2.43
C VAL A 140 8.63 -3.59 -1.54
N LEU A 141 7.55 -4.15 -2.08
CA LEU A 141 6.36 -4.50 -1.32
C LEU A 141 6.68 -5.53 -0.23
N ALA A 142 7.46 -6.57 -0.57
CA ALA A 142 7.88 -7.60 0.38
C ALA A 142 8.79 -7.02 1.48
N GLN A 143 9.71 -6.11 1.12
CA GLN A 143 10.55 -5.41 2.08
C GLN A 143 9.72 -4.58 3.07
N ILE A 144 8.72 -3.84 2.57
CA ILE A 144 7.80 -3.07 3.41
C ILE A 144 6.97 -4.01 4.30
N ASP A 145 6.42 -5.09 3.76
CA ASP A 145 5.62 -6.04 4.55
C ASP A 145 6.41 -6.65 5.71
N LYS A 146 7.65 -7.05 5.46
CA LYS A 146 8.58 -7.54 6.49
C LYS A 146 8.87 -6.48 7.55
N ALA A 147 9.08 -5.23 7.16
CA ALA A 147 9.31 -4.13 8.09
C ALA A 147 8.09 -3.79 8.96
N LEU A 148 6.88 -4.15 8.50
CA LEU A 148 5.61 -3.90 9.18
C LEU A 148 5.15 -5.06 10.08
N GLU A 149 5.73 -6.25 9.92
CA GLU A 149 5.38 -7.47 10.66
C GLU A 149 5.31 -7.27 12.19
N PRO A 150 6.25 -6.54 12.84
CA PRO A 150 6.20 -6.35 14.29
C PRO A 150 5.00 -5.56 14.80
N TYR A 151 4.38 -4.74 13.95
CA TYR A 151 3.26 -3.86 14.32
C TYR A 151 1.89 -4.44 13.94
N SER A 152 1.87 -5.44 13.07
CA SER A 152 0.66 -6.09 12.56
C SER A 152 0.91 -7.60 12.53
N PRO A 153 0.94 -8.27 13.69
CA PRO A 153 1.10 -9.71 13.73
C PRO A 153 -0.02 -10.37 12.92
N SER A 154 0.36 -11.34 12.06
CA SER A 154 -0.63 -12.12 11.33
C SER A 154 -1.56 -12.81 12.33
N PRO A 155 -2.88 -12.85 12.10
CA PRO A 155 -3.72 -13.79 12.81
C PRO A 155 -3.15 -15.21 12.62
N PRO A 156 -3.21 -16.07 13.65
CA PRO A 156 -2.70 -17.43 13.60
C PRO A 156 -3.25 -18.16 12.36
N ALA A 157 -2.40 -18.96 11.72
CA ALA A 157 -2.67 -19.59 10.41
C ALA A 157 -4.00 -20.35 10.34
N ASP A 158 -4.50 -20.84 11.48
CA ASP A 158 -5.78 -21.52 11.60
C ASP A 158 -7.01 -20.64 11.28
N GLN A 159 -6.90 -19.31 11.46
CA GLN A 159 -7.96 -18.35 11.09
C GLN A 159 -7.91 -17.98 9.61
N LEU A 160 -6.72 -17.94 9.01
CA LEU A 160 -6.59 -17.68 7.57
C LEU A 160 -7.29 -18.77 6.76
N ALA A 161 -7.34 -20.02 7.26
CA ALA A 161 -8.01 -21.17 6.65
C ALA A 161 -9.55 -21.06 6.53
N GLN A 162 -10.18 -20.20 7.33
CA GLN A 162 -11.64 -20.15 7.46
C GLN A 162 -12.26 -18.96 6.70
N ASP A 163 -11.51 -17.87 6.52
CA ASP A 163 -11.98 -16.64 5.87
C ASP A 163 -11.64 -16.54 4.37
N HIS A 164 -11.19 -17.62 3.73
CA HIS A 164 -11.14 -17.65 2.26
C HIS A 164 -12.56 -17.71 1.68
N LEU A 165 -13.21 -16.55 1.57
CA LEU A 165 -14.13 -16.32 0.47
C LEU A 165 -13.38 -16.69 -0.82
N PRO A 166 -13.95 -17.54 -1.67
CA PRO A 166 -13.21 -18.10 -2.78
C PRO A 166 -12.79 -16.96 -3.70
N MET A 167 -11.47 -16.84 -3.89
CA MET A 167 -10.81 -16.03 -4.92
C MET A 167 -11.23 -16.42 -6.36
N ALA A 168 -12.31 -17.21 -6.49
CA ALA A 168 -12.95 -17.64 -7.72
C ALA A 168 -13.81 -16.54 -8.36
N ARG A 169 -14.30 -15.54 -7.61
CA ARG A 169 -15.21 -14.51 -8.17
C ARG A 169 -14.55 -13.42 -9.02
N LEU A 170 -13.23 -13.48 -9.22
CA LEU A 170 -12.49 -12.59 -10.12
C LEU A 170 -12.12 -13.25 -11.47
N LYS A 171 -12.37 -14.56 -11.63
CA LYS A 171 -12.22 -15.23 -12.92
C LYS A 171 -13.34 -14.85 -13.89
N ASP A 172 -14.52 -14.52 -13.38
CA ASP A 172 -15.69 -14.14 -14.20
C ASP A 172 -15.51 -12.80 -14.93
N THR A 173 -14.61 -11.93 -14.47
CA THR A 173 -14.30 -10.67 -15.18
C THR A 173 -13.20 -10.83 -16.24
N LEU A 174 -12.55 -11.99 -16.32
CA LEU A 174 -11.43 -12.22 -17.24
C LEU A 174 -11.70 -13.30 -18.31
N ILE A 175 -12.84 -14.02 -18.25
CA ILE A 175 -13.23 -15.05 -19.24
C ILE A 175 -14.72 -14.98 -19.62
N ALA A 176 -15.27 -13.77 -19.84
CA ALA A 176 -16.66 -13.60 -20.29
C ALA A 176 -16.82 -12.57 -21.43
N GLU A 177 -15.80 -12.42 -22.29
CA GLU A 177 -15.96 -11.74 -23.59
C GLU A 177 -15.46 -12.66 -24.71
N GLY A 178 -16.15 -13.78 -24.86
CA GLY A 178 -16.31 -14.43 -26.16
C GLY A 178 -17.50 -13.77 -26.85
N ILE A 179 -17.25 -13.13 -27.99
CA ILE A 179 -18.23 -12.44 -28.84
C ILE A 179 -19.36 -13.40 -29.27
N PRO A 180 -20.64 -13.01 -29.12
CA PRO A 180 -21.70 -13.40 -30.05
C PRO A 180 -22.35 -12.16 -30.72
N PRO A 181 -23.09 -12.34 -31.82
CA PRO A 181 -23.31 -11.31 -32.82
C PRO A 181 -24.32 -10.24 -32.37
N ALA A 182 -24.09 -9.03 -32.86
CA ALA A 182 -24.88 -7.84 -32.61
C ALA A 182 -26.32 -7.97 -33.16
N THR A 183 -27.29 -7.64 -32.31
CA THR A 183 -28.61 -7.14 -32.73
C THR A 183 -28.80 -5.72 -32.19
N HIS A 184 -29.08 -4.81 -33.12
CA HIS A 184 -29.29 -3.38 -32.97
C HIS A 184 -30.28 -2.94 -31.87
N HIS A 185 -29.93 -1.92 -31.10
CA HIS A 185 -30.68 -0.64 -31.11
C HIS A 185 -29.88 0.51 -30.45
N PRO A 186 -30.05 1.76 -30.93
CA PRO A 186 -29.11 2.86 -30.69
C PRO A 186 -29.46 3.65 -29.43
N MET A 187 -28.44 4.08 -28.70
CA MET A 187 -28.52 5.24 -27.83
C MET A 187 -27.52 6.25 -28.35
N ASP A 188 -28.04 7.41 -28.74
CA ASP A 188 -27.31 8.61 -29.15
C ASP A 188 -26.12 8.86 -28.23
N THR A 189 -24.93 8.86 -28.82
CA THR A 189 -23.77 9.48 -28.19
C THR A 189 -23.09 10.29 -29.27
N ASP A 190 -23.36 11.59 -29.22
CA ASP A 190 -22.71 12.65 -29.98
C ASP A 190 -21.18 12.54 -29.80
N GLN A 191 -20.52 12.00 -30.80
CA GLN A 191 -19.06 11.97 -30.90
C GLN A 191 -18.64 13.09 -31.84
N GLY A 192 -17.94 14.08 -31.28
CA GLY A 192 -17.35 15.18 -32.03
C GLY A 192 -16.55 14.67 -33.24
N ILE A 193 -16.88 15.20 -34.40
CA ILE A 193 -16.29 14.83 -35.68
C ILE A 193 -14.88 15.43 -35.77
N ALA A 194 -13.87 14.58 -35.94
CA ALA A 194 -12.53 15.02 -36.31
C ALA A 194 -12.49 15.37 -37.80
N VAL A 195 -12.38 16.67 -38.12
CA VAL A 195 -12.21 17.14 -39.50
C VAL A 195 -10.74 17.01 -39.90
N SER A 196 -10.47 16.24 -40.96
CA SER A 196 -9.12 16.14 -41.53
C SER A 196 -8.72 17.45 -42.20
N ARG A 197 -7.46 17.85 -42.08
CA ARG A 197 -6.95 19.18 -42.48
C ARG A 197 -6.92 19.45 -43.98
N ASP A 198 -7.27 18.45 -44.80
CA ASP A 198 -7.23 18.49 -46.25
C ASP A 198 -8.56 18.90 -46.90
N SER A 199 -9.62 19.14 -46.11
CA SER A 199 -10.95 19.49 -46.64
C SER A 199 -11.24 21.00 -46.69
N LEU A 200 -10.22 21.84 -46.87
CA LEU A 200 -10.43 23.27 -47.13
C LEU A 200 -10.51 23.50 -48.65
N PRO A 201 -11.67 23.94 -49.20
CA PRO A 201 -11.70 24.38 -50.58
C PRO A 201 -10.83 25.64 -50.73
N LEU A 202 -9.83 25.56 -51.60
CA LEU A 202 -9.09 26.72 -52.09
C LEU A 202 -10.10 27.68 -52.72
N ARG A 203 -10.37 28.79 -52.03
CA ARG A 203 -11.21 29.86 -52.56
C ARG A 203 -10.39 30.57 -53.63
N SER A 204 -10.66 30.27 -54.90
CA SER A 204 -10.20 31.09 -56.03
C SER A 204 -10.73 32.51 -55.81
N VAL A 205 -9.81 33.46 -55.62
CA VAL A 205 -10.11 34.89 -55.67
C VAL A 205 -9.91 35.29 -57.13
N GLU A 206 -11.01 35.45 -57.84
CA GLU A 206 -11.03 36.10 -59.15
C GLU A 206 -11.86 37.37 -59.01
N GLN A 207 -11.16 38.51 -58.94
CA GLN A 207 -11.38 39.78 -59.63
C GLN A 207 -10.55 40.89 -58.96
#